data_AF-A0A1N6YAH3-F1
#
_entry.id   AF-A0A1N6YAH3-F1
#
_cell.length_a   1.000
_cell.length_b   1.000
_cell.length_c   1.000
_cell.angle_alpha   90.00
_cell.angle_beta   90.00
_cell.angle_gamma   90.00
#
_symmetry.space_group_name_H-M   'P 1'
#
loop_
_entity.id
_entity.type
_entity.pdbx_description
1 polymer ?
#
loop_
_entity_poly.entity_id
_entity_poly.type
_entity_poly.pdbx_seq_one_letter_code
_entity_poly.pdbx_strand_id
1 'polypeptide(L)'
;MNSRIIRVALAIALILIVGVVTAYILQFGVVPASEQGTWGQFGDYFAGLLNPLFAMLAFLALIWSISIQREELRRASEHLSEQTSLARKQLDELASDRLAQELLHVIKEIDARLDQVTRTVVSPEGSEPSLTVSLLVAEGERLRASGGHSAAYHQFVRLSQEKGTVVEAVVREMTHLVAEMQDVLAQFSQVRGSSYAPLIVYYANKVYRLLTPLEDVHAITCTVREFYATVSDKHH
;
A
#
# COMPACT_ATOMS: atom_id res chain seq x y z
N MET A 1 3.83 -35.33 -17.36
CA MET A 1 4.59 -36.20 -18.29
C MET A 1 3.75 -36.43 -19.54
N ASN A 2 4.12 -35.82 -20.67
CA ASN A 2 3.28 -35.82 -21.87
C ASN A 2 3.16 -37.25 -22.43
N SER A 3 1.93 -37.75 -22.59
CA SER A 3 1.62 -39.10 -23.13
C SER A 3 2.23 -39.38 -24.50
N ARG A 4 2.67 -38.33 -25.21
CA ARG A 4 3.39 -38.40 -26.49
C ARG A 4 4.81 -38.95 -26.32
N ILE A 5 5.53 -38.59 -25.27
CA ILE A 5 6.92 -39.03 -25.06
C ILE A 5 6.97 -40.51 -24.72
N ILE A 6 6.06 -40.98 -23.86
CA ILE A 6 5.95 -42.40 -23.50
C ILE A 6 5.61 -43.24 -24.74
N ARG A 7 4.69 -42.76 -25.58
CA ARG A 7 4.33 -43.43 -26.83
C ARG A 7 5.50 -43.48 -27.82
N VAL A 8 6.28 -42.41 -27.93
CA VAL A 8 7.47 -42.35 -28.80
C VAL A 8 8.55 -43.31 -28.29
N ALA A 9 8.82 -43.32 -26.98
CA ALA A 9 9.79 -44.24 -26.39
C ALA A 9 9.39 -45.71 -26.59
N LEU A 10 8.10 -46.04 -26.40
CA LEU A 10 7.57 -47.39 -26.64
C LEU A 10 7.70 -47.80 -28.12
N ALA A 11 7.40 -46.90 -29.04
CA ALA A 11 7.53 -47.15 -30.48
C ALA A 11 8.98 -47.39 -30.90
N ILE A 12 9.93 -46.59 -30.39
CA ILE A 12 11.37 -46.76 -30.65
C ILE A 12 11.85 -48.13 -30.13
N ALA A 13 11.46 -48.49 -28.91
CA ALA A 13 11.82 -49.80 -28.34
C ALA A 13 11.28 -50.96 -29.19
N LEU A 14 10.03 -50.88 -29.65
CA LEU A 14 9.43 -51.89 -30.51
C LEU A 14 10.12 -51.98 -31.88
N ILE A 15 10.46 -50.85 -32.49
CA ILE A 15 11.19 -50.81 -33.77
C ILE A 15 12.58 -51.43 -33.65
N LEU A 16 13.30 -51.15 -32.56
CA LEU A 16 14.61 -51.76 -32.31
C LEU A 16 14.49 -53.28 -32.19
N ILE A 17 13.54 -53.77 -31.39
CA ILE A 17 13.30 -55.21 -31.21
C ILE A 17 12.98 -55.88 -32.55
N VAL A 18 12.01 -55.34 -33.29
CA VAL A 18 11.62 -55.85 -34.61
C VAL A 18 12.78 -55.79 -35.59
N GLY A 19 13.57 -54.71 -35.57
CA GLY A 19 14.74 -54.52 -36.42
C GLY A 19 15.81 -55.58 -36.20
N VAL A 20 16.19 -55.87 -34.94
CA VAL A 20 17.21 -56.88 -34.66
C VAL A 20 16.70 -58.29 -35.01
N VAL A 21 15.44 -58.60 -34.70
CA VAL A 21 14.82 -59.89 -35.07
C VAL A 21 14.79 -60.07 -36.59
N THR A 22 14.43 -59.01 -37.32
CA THR A 22 14.37 -59.04 -38.79
C THR A 22 15.77 -59.23 -39.40
N ALA A 23 16.76 -58.47 -38.94
CA ALA A 23 18.15 -58.59 -39.40
C ALA A 23 18.71 -60.00 -39.18
N TYR A 24 18.38 -60.62 -38.03
CA TYR A 24 18.77 -61.99 -37.74
C TYR A 24 18.12 -63.01 -38.69
N ILE A 25 16.81 -62.92 -38.90
CA ILE A 25 16.08 -63.82 -39.81
C ILE A 25 16.62 -63.71 -41.24
N LEU A 26 16.96 -62.50 -41.69
CA LEU A 26 17.54 -62.27 -43.03
C LEU A 26 18.93 -62.88 -43.17
N GLN A 27 19.75 -62.85 -42.11
CA GLN A 27 21.13 -63.35 -42.15
C GLN A 27 21.25 -64.86 -41.95
N PHE A 28 20.42 -65.45 -41.07
CA PHE A 28 20.55 -66.86 -40.64
C PHE A 28 19.36 -67.75 -41.02
N GLY A 29 18.28 -67.17 -41.56
CA GLY A 29 17.06 -67.89 -41.90
C GLY A 29 16.22 -68.28 -40.68
N VAL A 30 15.17 -69.08 -40.92
CA VAL A 30 14.24 -69.58 -39.88
C VAL A 30 14.45 -71.07 -39.71
N VAL A 31 15.58 -71.47 -39.11
CA VAL A 31 15.85 -72.88 -38.77
C VAL A 31 15.74 -73.05 -37.25
N PRO A 32 14.83 -73.91 -36.74
CA PRO A 32 14.70 -74.12 -35.30
C PRO A 32 15.95 -74.81 -34.73
N ALA A 33 16.57 -74.23 -33.71
CA ALA A 33 17.60 -74.94 -32.95
C ALA A 33 16.92 -75.99 -32.05
N SER A 34 17.38 -77.25 -32.14
CA SER A 34 16.91 -78.38 -31.34
C SER A 34 17.46 -78.38 -29.90
N GLU A 35 18.56 -77.69 -29.67
CA GLU A 35 19.19 -77.56 -28.36
C GLU A 35 18.75 -76.28 -27.64
N GLN A 36 18.31 -76.42 -26.40
CA GLN A 36 17.84 -75.30 -25.57
C GLN A 36 18.96 -74.28 -25.25
N GLY A 37 20.23 -74.73 -25.18
CA GLY A 37 21.39 -73.87 -24.92
C GLY A 37 21.62 -72.79 -25.99
N THR A 38 21.33 -73.12 -27.27
CA THR A 38 21.48 -72.20 -28.40
C THR A 38 20.50 -71.02 -28.32
N TRP A 39 19.29 -71.25 -27.81
CA TRP A 39 18.31 -70.19 -27.55
C TRP A 39 18.73 -69.26 -26.41
N GLY A 40 19.43 -69.79 -25.40
CA GLY A 40 20.05 -68.98 -24.33
C GLY A 40 21.14 -68.06 -24.88
N GLN A 41 22.07 -68.62 -25.66
CA GLN A 41 23.17 -67.86 -26.26
C GLN A 41 22.68 -66.80 -27.27
N PHE A 42 21.60 -67.10 -28.00
CA PHE A 42 20.91 -66.13 -28.84
C PHE A 42 20.34 -64.97 -28.02
N GLY A 43 19.63 -65.27 -26.93
CA GLY A 43 19.13 -64.25 -26.00
C GLY A 43 20.25 -63.37 -25.44
N ASP A 44 21.39 -63.97 -25.08
CA ASP A 44 22.56 -63.27 -24.55
C ASP A 44 23.20 -62.31 -25.58
N TYR A 45 23.26 -62.67 -26.86
CA TYR A 45 23.77 -61.78 -27.91
C TYR A 45 22.89 -60.54 -28.09
N PHE A 46 21.56 -60.73 -28.13
CA PHE A 46 20.59 -59.64 -28.26
C PHE A 46 20.57 -58.76 -27.01
N ALA A 47 20.56 -59.38 -25.83
CA ALA A 47 20.64 -58.67 -24.56
C ALA A 47 21.95 -57.89 -24.45
N GLY A 48 23.08 -58.45 -24.91
CA GLY A 48 24.38 -57.79 -24.91
C GLY A 48 24.43 -56.52 -25.77
N LEU A 49 23.67 -56.45 -26.87
CA LEU A 49 23.60 -55.27 -27.74
C LEU A 49 22.54 -54.26 -27.28
N LEU A 50 21.35 -54.75 -26.88
CA LEU A 50 20.23 -53.89 -26.52
C LEU A 50 20.38 -53.27 -25.13
N ASN A 51 21.01 -53.97 -24.18
CA ASN A 51 21.13 -53.48 -22.80
C ASN A 51 21.97 -52.19 -22.70
N PRO A 52 23.16 -52.06 -23.32
CA PRO A 52 23.90 -50.79 -23.35
C PRO A 52 23.12 -49.65 -24.04
N LEU A 53 22.36 -49.96 -25.10
CA LEU A 53 21.55 -48.97 -25.81
C LEU A 53 20.41 -48.46 -24.92
N PHE A 54 19.68 -49.36 -24.26
CA PHE A 54 18.62 -48.97 -23.32
C PHE A 54 19.18 -48.24 -22.10
N ALA A 55 20.32 -48.63 -21.56
CA ALA A 55 20.99 -47.92 -20.48
C ALA A 55 21.35 -46.48 -20.88
N MET A 56 21.88 -46.28 -22.10
CA MET A 56 22.17 -44.94 -22.62
C MET A 56 20.89 -44.10 -22.82
N LEU A 57 19.82 -44.69 -23.36
CA LEU A 57 18.54 -43.99 -23.51
C LEU A 57 17.93 -43.62 -22.15
N ALA A 58 18.01 -44.51 -21.16
CA ALA A 58 17.55 -44.24 -19.80
C ALA A 58 18.35 -43.09 -19.15
N PHE A 59 19.67 -43.07 -19.35
CA PHE A 59 20.53 -42.00 -18.86
C PHE A 59 20.21 -40.65 -19.52
N LEU A 60 20.01 -40.62 -20.84
CA LEU A 60 19.60 -39.40 -21.56
C LEU A 60 18.22 -38.90 -21.10
N ALA A 61 17.27 -39.82 -20.92
CA ALA A 61 15.94 -39.50 -20.40
C ALA A 61 16.02 -38.91 -18.98
N LEU A 62 16.91 -39.44 -18.14
CA LEU A 62 17.15 -38.93 -16.79
C LEU A 62 17.74 -37.52 -16.82
N ILE A 63 18.77 -37.27 -17.63
CA ILE A 63 19.34 -35.91 -17.81
C ILE A 63 18.26 -34.94 -18.28
N TRP A 64 17.46 -35.35 -19.26
CA TRP A 64 16.38 -34.53 -19.77
C TRP A 64 15.34 -34.22 -18.69
N SER A 65 14.95 -35.21 -17.90
CA SER A 65 14.04 -35.01 -16.76
C SER A 65 14.62 -34.04 -15.73
N ILE A 66 15.90 -34.17 -15.37
CA ILE A 66 16.58 -33.25 -14.46
C ILE A 66 16.62 -31.83 -15.03
N SER A 67 16.85 -31.68 -16.34
CA SER A 67 16.87 -30.37 -16.99
C SER A 67 15.51 -29.66 -16.91
N ILE A 68 14.42 -30.41 -17.12
CA ILE A 68 13.05 -29.90 -16.96
C ILE A 68 12.78 -29.53 -15.51
N GLN A 69 13.09 -30.42 -14.56
CA GLN A 69 12.89 -30.16 -13.14
C GLN A 69 13.64 -28.91 -12.68
N ARG A 70 14.87 -28.70 -13.16
CA ARG A 70 15.65 -27.47 -12.86
C ARG A 70 14.98 -26.22 -13.41
N GLU A 71 14.48 -26.26 -14.64
CA GLU A 71 13.77 -25.12 -15.24
C GLU A 71 12.44 -24.83 -14.50
N GLU A 72 11.69 -25.86 -14.12
CA GLU A 72 10.47 -25.73 -13.31
C GLU A 72 10.77 -25.12 -11.94
N LEU A 73 11.83 -25.57 -11.26
CA LEU A 73 12.29 -25.00 -10.00
C LEU A 73 12.72 -23.54 -10.15
N ARG A 74 13.43 -23.20 -11.24
CA ARG A 74 13.84 -21.82 -11.51
C ARG A 74 12.61 -20.91 -11.66
N ARG A 75 11.64 -21.32 -12.48
CA ARG A 75 10.38 -20.57 -12.68
C ARG A 75 9.57 -20.44 -11.39
N ALA A 76 9.49 -21.50 -10.59
CA ALA A 76 8.82 -21.46 -9.30
C ALA A 76 9.50 -20.46 -8.34
N SER A 77 10.83 -20.44 -8.31
CA SER A 77 11.61 -19.48 -7.53
C SER A 77 11.41 -18.04 -8.01
N GLU A 78 11.40 -17.82 -9.33
CA GLU A 78 11.15 -16.51 -9.94
C GLU A 78 9.76 -16.00 -9.54
N HIS A 79 8.70 -16.80 -9.73
CA HIS A 79 7.33 -16.43 -9.33
C HIS A 79 7.20 -16.14 -7.82
N LEU A 80 7.83 -16.94 -6.95
CA LEU A 80 7.82 -16.69 -5.51
C LEU A 80 8.51 -15.36 -5.14
N SER A 81 9.60 -15.03 -5.83
CA SER A 81 10.31 -13.76 -5.62
C SER A 81 9.46 -12.57 -6.04
N GLU A 82 8.77 -12.67 -7.19
CA GLU A 82 7.84 -11.65 -7.67
C GLU A 82 6.66 -11.49 -6.71
N GLN A 83 6.03 -12.59 -6.27
CA GLN A 83 4.95 -12.57 -5.28
C GLN A 83 5.39 -11.92 -3.98
N THR A 84 6.60 -12.23 -3.49
CA THR A 84 7.15 -11.61 -2.28
C THR A 84 7.35 -10.11 -2.47
N SER A 85 7.83 -9.69 -3.65
CA SER A 85 8.01 -8.27 -3.97
C SER A 85 6.68 -7.51 -4.03
N LEU A 86 5.65 -8.12 -4.62
CA LEU A 86 4.29 -7.56 -4.70
C LEU A 86 3.66 -7.47 -3.32
N ALA A 87 3.77 -8.54 -2.51
CA ALA A 87 3.28 -8.55 -1.14
C ALA A 87 3.94 -7.45 -0.29
N ARG A 88 5.26 -7.24 -0.43
CA ARG A 88 5.96 -6.14 0.26
C ARG A 88 5.42 -4.77 -0.14
N LYS A 89 5.28 -4.51 -1.45
CA LYS A 89 4.70 -3.26 -1.95
C LYS A 89 3.28 -3.02 -1.40
N GLN A 90 2.45 -4.06 -1.39
CA GLN A 90 1.10 -3.98 -0.82
C GLN A 90 1.12 -3.67 0.67
N LEU A 91 2.03 -4.27 1.44
CA LEU A 91 2.17 -3.96 2.87
C LEU A 91 2.61 -2.51 3.10
N ASP A 92 3.53 -1.99 2.29
CA ASP A 92 4.00 -0.60 2.38
C ASP A 92 2.87 0.39 2.02
N GLU A 93 2.08 0.10 0.98
CA GLU A 93 0.88 0.88 0.61
C GLU A 93 -0.16 0.86 1.73
N LEU A 94 -0.47 -0.32 2.29
CA LEU A 94 -1.41 -0.46 3.41
C LEU A 94 -0.93 0.28 4.66
N ALA A 95 0.37 0.25 4.95
CA ALA A 95 0.94 1.00 6.07
C ALA A 95 0.78 2.52 5.88
N SER A 96 1.06 3.01 4.68
CA SER A 96 0.86 4.43 4.33
C SER A 96 -0.61 4.85 4.43
N ASP A 97 -1.52 4.04 3.89
CA ASP A 97 -2.96 4.29 3.96
C ASP A 97 -3.47 4.29 5.40
N ARG A 98 -3.00 3.36 6.23
CA ARG A 98 -3.36 3.31 7.66
C ARG A 98 -2.91 4.56 8.40
N LEU A 99 -1.66 4.99 8.20
CA LEU A 99 -1.15 6.22 8.81
C LEU A 99 -1.97 7.44 8.35
N ALA A 100 -2.29 7.53 7.06
CA ALA A 100 -3.14 8.61 6.54
C ALA A 100 -4.54 8.61 7.20
N GLN A 101 -5.13 7.42 7.43
CA GLN A 101 -6.42 7.31 8.13
C GLN A 101 -6.34 7.72 9.61
N GLU A 102 -5.28 7.32 10.31
CA GLU A 102 -5.03 7.71 11.70
C GLU A 102 -4.87 9.24 11.82
N LEU A 103 -4.07 9.87 10.94
CA LEU A 103 -3.92 11.33 10.88
C LEU A 103 -5.25 12.04 10.55
N LEU A 104 -6.05 11.51 9.62
CA LEU A 104 -7.38 12.05 9.34
C LEU A 104 -8.33 11.95 10.53
N HIS A 105 -8.21 10.89 11.33
CA HIS A 105 -8.98 10.75 12.55
C HIS A 105 -8.60 11.83 13.57
N VAL A 106 -7.29 12.07 13.76
CA VAL A 106 -6.79 13.15 14.64
C VAL A 106 -7.27 14.51 14.15
N ILE A 107 -7.22 14.79 12.84
CA ILE A 107 -7.78 16.03 12.26
C ILE A 107 -9.26 16.21 12.62
N LYS A 108 -10.06 15.15 12.50
CA LYS A 108 -11.48 15.18 12.86
C LYS A 108 -11.71 15.42 14.35
N GLU A 109 -10.88 14.84 15.20
CA GLU A 109 -10.96 15.03 16.64
C GLU A 109 -10.60 16.47 17.05
N ILE A 110 -9.52 17.03 16.48
CA ILE A 110 -9.15 18.43 16.68
C ILE A 110 -10.26 19.36 16.18
N ASP A 111 -10.86 19.07 15.02
CA ASP A 111 -12.00 19.83 14.48
C ASP A 111 -13.20 19.80 15.43
N ALA A 112 -13.54 18.63 15.98
CA ALA A 112 -14.63 18.50 16.95
C ALA A 112 -14.35 19.28 18.24
N ARG A 113 -13.09 19.26 18.73
CA ARG A 113 -12.66 20.06 19.89
C ARG A 113 -12.73 21.55 19.60
N LEU A 114 -12.28 22.01 18.42
CA LEU A 114 -12.42 23.40 17.98
C LEU A 114 -13.89 23.82 17.91
N ASP A 115 -14.77 22.97 17.39
CA ASP A 115 -16.22 23.23 17.35
C ASP A 115 -16.83 23.33 18.76
N GLN A 116 -16.37 22.51 19.71
CA GLN A 116 -16.80 22.60 21.10
C GLN A 116 -16.33 23.91 21.75
N VAL A 117 -15.06 24.24 21.59
CA VAL A 117 -14.44 25.45 22.18
C VAL A 117 -15.08 26.72 21.61
N THR A 118 -15.34 26.76 20.30
CA THR A 118 -15.97 27.92 19.65
C THR A 118 -17.44 28.13 20.02
N ARG A 119 -18.12 27.10 20.52
CA ARG A 119 -19.50 27.20 21.05
C ARG A 119 -19.56 27.69 22.50
N THR A 120 -18.42 27.86 23.17
CA THR A 120 -18.36 28.37 24.54
C THR A 120 -18.97 29.77 24.61
N VAL A 121 -19.89 29.97 25.55
CA VAL A 121 -20.48 31.27 25.85
C VAL A 121 -19.49 32.07 26.69
N VAL A 122 -19.13 33.26 26.23
CA VAL A 122 -18.16 34.15 26.88
C VAL A 122 -18.78 35.43 27.44
N SER A 123 -20.07 35.65 27.20
CA SER A 123 -20.82 36.73 27.84
C SER A 123 -21.12 36.42 29.31
N PRO A 124 -21.22 37.43 30.19
CA PRO A 124 -21.68 37.25 31.57
C PRO A 124 -23.06 36.56 31.64
N GLU A 125 -23.31 35.82 32.73
CA GLU A 125 -24.61 35.19 32.97
C GLU A 125 -25.74 36.23 32.94
N GLY A 126 -26.80 35.93 32.19
CA GLY A 126 -27.96 36.83 32.00
C GLY A 126 -27.81 37.87 30.89
N SER A 127 -26.71 37.86 30.12
CA SER A 127 -26.59 38.72 28.95
C SER A 127 -27.49 38.23 27.81
N GLU A 128 -28.36 39.11 27.30
CA GLU A 128 -29.10 38.88 26.06
C GLU A 128 -28.63 39.85 24.96
N PRO A 129 -28.09 39.37 23.84
CA PRO A 129 -27.90 37.96 23.47
C PRO A 129 -26.68 37.32 24.16
N SER A 130 -26.73 35.99 24.31
CA SER A 130 -25.55 35.20 24.71
C SER A 130 -24.49 35.25 23.60
N LEU A 131 -23.26 35.62 23.94
CA LEU A 131 -22.16 35.71 22.97
C LEU A 131 -21.32 34.44 23.00
N THR A 132 -21.25 33.74 21.88
CA THR A 132 -20.34 32.61 21.66
C THR A 132 -19.06 33.08 20.96
N VAL A 133 -17.99 32.32 21.10
CA VAL A 133 -16.75 32.59 20.38
C VAL A 133 -16.93 32.52 18.86
N SER A 134 -17.79 31.63 18.36
CA SER A 134 -18.12 31.55 16.93
C SER A 134 -18.73 32.85 16.37
N LEU A 135 -19.59 33.53 17.15
CA LEU A 135 -20.14 34.83 16.78
C LEU A 135 -19.07 35.93 16.79
N LEU A 136 -18.16 35.88 17.76
CA LEU A 136 -17.04 36.83 17.86
C LEU A 136 -16.01 36.63 16.73
N VAL A 137 -15.76 35.39 16.31
CA VAL A 137 -14.97 35.08 15.12
C VAL A 137 -15.60 35.72 13.88
N ALA A 138 -16.91 35.52 13.68
CA ALA A 138 -17.63 36.09 12.55
C ALA A 138 -17.63 37.63 12.57
N GLU A 139 -17.75 38.24 13.76
CA GLU A 139 -17.62 39.69 13.91
C GLU A 139 -16.19 40.18 13.60
N GLY A 140 -15.15 39.45 14.00
CA GLY A 140 -13.77 39.76 13.64
C GLY A 140 -13.53 39.71 12.12
N GLU A 141 -14.04 38.67 11.45
CA GLU A 141 -13.99 38.56 9.99
C GLU A 141 -14.72 39.75 9.32
N ARG A 142 -15.92 40.10 9.81
CA ARG A 142 -16.69 41.25 9.31
C ARG A 142 -15.93 42.57 9.50
N LEU A 143 -15.29 42.79 10.65
CA LEU A 143 -14.48 43.98 10.91
C LEU A 143 -13.28 44.08 9.98
N ARG A 144 -12.58 42.96 9.68
CA ARG A 144 -11.48 42.96 8.71
C ARG A 144 -11.96 43.23 7.28
N ALA A 145 -13.11 42.69 6.88
CA ALA A 145 -13.62 42.81 5.51
C ALA A 145 -14.31 44.16 5.22
N SER A 146 -15.08 44.69 6.17
CA SER A 146 -15.96 45.85 5.97
C SER A 146 -15.69 47.00 6.93
N GLY A 147 -14.79 46.83 7.91
CA GLY A 147 -14.53 47.83 8.95
C GLY A 147 -15.67 48.00 9.95
N GLY A 148 -15.61 49.09 10.71
CA GLY A 148 -16.61 49.48 11.71
C GLY A 148 -16.16 49.26 13.15
N HIS A 149 -17.11 49.25 14.08
CA HIS A 149 -16.88 49.07 15.51
C HIS A 149 -17.77 47.96 16.07
N SER A 150 -17.22 47.12 16.95
CA SER A 150 -17.97 46.11 17.69
C SER A 150 -17.50 46.09 19.13
N ALA A 151 -18.34 46.61 20.04
CA ALA A 151 -18.02 46.67 21.47
C ALA A 151 -17.78 45.26 22.05
N ALA A 152 -18.58 44.28 21.63
CA ALA A 152 -18.43 42.88 22.01
C ALA A 152 -17.07 42.30 21.58
N TYR A 153 -16.63 42.60 20.35
CA TYR A 153 -15.33 42.15 19.85
C TYR A 153 -14.16 42.81 20.57
N HIS A 154 -14.22 44.12 20.81
CA HIS A 154 -13.18 44.81 21.60
C HIS A 154 -13.09 44.30 23.03
N GLN A 155 -14.24 43.99 23.66
CA GLN A 155 -14.27 43.37 24.99
C GLN A 155 -13.66 41.97 24.97
N PHE A 156 -13.94 41.17 23.93
CA PHE A 156 -13.30 39.87 23.73
C PHE A 156 -11.77 39.99 23.62
N VAL A 157 -11.27 40.89 22.77
CA VAL A 157 -9.82 41.11 22.61
C VAL A 157 -9.18 41.51 23.93
N ARG A 158 -9.80 42.42 24.70
CA ARG A 158 -9.29 42.82 26.01
C ARG A 158 -9.27 41.64 27.01
N LEU A 159 -10.39 40.95 27.16
CA LEU A 159 -10.50 39.82 28.10
C LEU A 159 -9.56 38.67 27.74
N SER A 160 -9.28 38.45 26.47
CA SER A 160 -8.33 37.42 26.03
C SER A 160 -6.89 37.65 26.52
N GLN A 161 -6.53 38.90 26.82
CA GLN A 161 -5.21 39.30 27.33
C GLN A 161 -5.17 39.34 28.87
N GLU A 162 -6.33 39.30 29.52
CA GLU A 162 -6.47 39.29 30.97
C GLU A 162 -6.37 37.84 31.49
N LYS A 163 -5.29 37.54 32.22
CA LYS A 163 -5.05 36.19 32.77
C LYS A 163 -6.18 35.76 33.71
N GLY A 164 -6.65 34.53 33.52
CA GLY A 164 -7.66 33.91 34.39
C GLY A 164 -9.11 34.19 33.97
N THR A 165 -9.34 34.90 32.86
CA THR A 165 -10.67 35.00 32.29
C THR A 165 -11.04 33.73 31.50
N VAL A 166 -12.35 33.48 31.35
CA VAL A 166 -12.85 32.40 30.50
C VAL A 166 -12.41 32.61 29.05
N VAL A 167 -12.35 33.87 28.60
CA VAL A 167 -11.95 34.23 27.23
C VAL A 167 -10.48 33.89 26.97
N GLU A 168 -9.58 34.23 27.91
CA GLU A 168 -8.16 33.88 27.82
C GLU A 168 -7.96 32.36 27.76
N ALA A 169 -8.67 31.60 28.60
CA ALA A 169 -8.59 30.14 28.58
C ALA A 169 -9.06 29.54 27.24
N VAL A 170 -10.14 30.08 26.67
CA VAL A 170 -10.66 29.67 25.36
C VAL A 170 -9.67 30.01 24.24
N VAL A 171 -9.13 31.23 24.22
CA VAL A 171 -8.14 31.65 23.21
C VAL A 171 -6.90 30.76 23.29
N ARG A 172 -6.38 30.48 24.49
CA ARG A 172 -5.23 29.60 24.69
C ARG A 172 -5.49 28.18 24.18
N GLU A 173 -6.65 27.61 24.47
CA GLU A 173 -7.04 26.28 23.97
C GLU A 173 -7.17 26.28 22.43
N MET A 174 -7.79 27.30 21.86
CA MET A 174 -7.87 27.46 20.39
C MET A 174 -6.48 27.53 19.77
N THR A 175 -5.57 28.33 20.33
CA THR A 175 -4.19 28.43 19.85
C THR A 175 -3.48 27.10 19.88
N HIS A 176 -3.63 26.32 20.96
CA HIS A 176 -3.07 24.98 21.06
C HIS A 176 -3.63 24.06 19.97
N LEU A 177 -4.95 24.01 19.80
CA LEU A 177 -5.61 23.17 18.80
C LEU A 177 -5.25 23.56 17.36
N VAL A 178 -5.09 24.85 17.07
CA VAL A 178 -4.64 25.33 15.76
C VAL A 178 -3.20 24.90 15.51
N ALA A 179 -2.30 25.04 16.48
CA ALA A 179 -0.92 24.57 16.32
C ALA A 179 -0.86 23.05 16.13
N GLU A 180 -1.63 22.29 16.90
CA GLU A 180 -1.73 20.84 16.77
C GLU A 180 -2.26 20.42 15.39
N MET A 181 -3.29 21.11 14.88
CA MET A 181 -3.80 20.89 13.53
C MET A 181 -2.72 21.17 12.48
N GLN A 182 -1.96 22.25 12.61
CA GLN A 182 -0.88 22.59 11.68
C GLN A 182 0.15 21.46 11.60
N ASP A 183 0.57 20.92 12.75
CA ASP A 183 1.54 19.82 12.82
C ASP A 183 1.01 18.56 12.14
N VAL A 184 -0.24 18.19 12.41
CA VAL A 184 -0.87 16.99 11.83
C VAL A 184 -1.06 17.15 10.32
N LEU A 185 -1.46 18.34 9.86
CA LEU A 185 -1.59 18.65 8.43
C LEU A 185 -0.23 18.60 7.70
N ALA A 186 0.83 19.09 8.34
CA ALA A 186 2.18 19.01 7.79
C ALA A 186 2.63 17.54 7.66
N GLN A 187 2.39 16.71 8.67
CA GLN A 187 2.68 15.27 8.63
C GLN A 187 1.86 14.55 7.54
N PHE A 188 0.58 14.88 7.40
CA PHE A 188 -0.28 14.28 6.38
C PHE A 188 0.25 14.53 4.96
N SER A 189 0.75 15.74 4.68
CA SER A 189 1.35 16.10 3.40
C SER A 189 2.64 15.31 3.09
N GLN A 190 3.38 14.89 4.12
CA GLN A 190 4.58 14.06 3.94
C GLN A 190 4.21 12.63 3.56
N VAL A 191 3.10 12.09 4.08
CA VAL A 191 2.65 10.71 3.83
C VAL A 191 1.98 10.55 2.46
N ARG A 192 1.09 11.48 2.09
CA ARG A 192 0.27 11.41 0.85
C ARG A 192 0.84 12.23 -0.32
N GLY A 193 1.95 12.93 -0.11
CA GLY A 193 2.55 13.85 -1.09
C GLY A 193 2.00 15.28 -0.99
N SER A 194 2.62 16.20 -1.73
CA SER A 194 2.41 17.64 -1.61
C SER A 194 1.03 18.17 -2.02
N SER A 195 0.16 17.30 -2.55
CA SER A 195 -1.20 17.62 -2.98
C SER A 195 -2.18 17.25 -1.88
N TYR A 196 -2.80 18.26 -1.29
CA TYR A 196 -3.81 18.07 -0.26
C TYR A 196 -5.09 17.51 -0.87
N ALA A 197 -5.67 16.48 -0.26
CA ALA A 197 -6.99 16.01 -0.65
C ALA A 197 -8.05 17.10 -0.37
N PRO A 198 -9.17 17.18 -1.11
CA PRO A 198 -10.21 18.20 -0.91
C PRO A 198 -10.72 18.27 0.54
N LEU A 199 -10.74 17.14 1.24
CA LEU A 199 -11.12 17.08 2.65
C LEU A 199 -10.12 17.80 3.57
N ILE A 200 -8.83 17.74 3.28
CA ILE A 200 -7.79 18.45 4.04
C ILE A 200 -7.91 19.95 3.82
N VAL A 201 -8.10 20.37 2.57
CA VAL A 201 -8.34 21.77 2.22
C VAL A 201 -9.57 22.30 2.96
N TYR A 202 -10.64 21.51 3.05
CA TYR A 202 -11.82 21.88 3.84
C TYR A 202 -11.49 22.16 5.31
N TYR A 203 -10.75 21.29 6.00
CA TYR A 203 -10.36 21.50 7.40
C TYR A 203 -9.43 22.70 7.57
N ALA A 204 -8.46 22.86 6.67
CA ALA A 204 -7.56 24.02 6.67
C ALA A 204 -8.34 25.33 6.52
N ASN A 205 -9.32 25.38 5.62
CA ASN A 205 -10.15 26.56 5.39
C ASN A 205 -11.05 26.87 6.60
N LYS A 206 -11.57 25.83 7.26
CA LYS A 206 -12.36 25.99 8.49
C LYS A 206 -11.52 26.61 9.60
N VAL A 207 -10.28 26.14 9.78
CA VAL A 207 -9.32 26.71 10.75
C VAL A 207 -8.87 28.11 10.35
N TYR A 208 -8.69 28.38 9.06
CA TYR A 208 -8.25 29.69 8.55
C TYR A 208 -9.11 30.85 9.05
N ARG A 209 -10.43 30.63 9.18
CA ARG A 209 -11.39 31.60 9.71
C ARG A 209 -11.13 31.97 11.17
N LEU A 210 -10.65 31.01 11.97
CA LEU A 210 -10.32 31.20 13.38
C LEU A 210 -9.04 32.02 13.58
N LEU A 211 -8.18 32.13 12.57
CA LEU A 211 -6.90 32.82 12.68
C LEU A 211 -7.05 34.34 12.85
N THR A 212 -8.15 34.92 12.36
CA THR A 212 -8.41 36.36 12.45
C THR A 212 -8.44 36.85 13.90
N PRO A 213 -9.33 36.33 14.78
CA PRO A 213 -9.32 36.74 16.18
C PRO A 213 -8.05 36.34 16.92
N LEU A 214 -7.41 35.21 16.56
CA LEU A 214 -6.17 34.77 17.21
C LEU A 214 -4.97 35.69 16.90
N GLU A 215 -4.92 36.29 15.72
CA GLU A 215 -3.91 37.31 15.39
C GLU A 215 -4.17 38.63 16.09
N ASP A 216 -5.44 39.06 16.15
CA ASP A 216 -5.80 40.35 16.78
C ASP A 216 -5.44 40.35 18.28
N VAL A 217 -5.44 39.18 18.91
CA VAL A 217 -5.01 38.97 20.31
C VAL A 217 -3.53 38.59 20.44
N HIS A 218 -2.77 38.56 19.34
CA HIS A 218 -1.35 38.20 19.26
C HIS A 218 -1.03 36.78 19.78
N ALA A 219 -2.00 35.86 19.70
CA ALA A 219 -1.81 34.48 20.15
C ALA A 219 -1.13 33.58 19.10
N ILE A 220 -1.11 33.99 17.82
CA ILE A 220 -0.43 33.26 16.74
C ILE A 220 0.45 34.20 15.91
N THR A 221 1.47 33.64 15.26
CA THR A 221 2.39 34.35 14.37
C THR A 221 1.90 34.35 12.92
N CYS A 222 2.37 35.31 12.11
CA CYS A 222 2.04 35.39 10.67
C CYS A 222 2.39 34.10 9.91
N THR A 223 3.42 33.37 10.34
CA THR A 223 3.83 32.09 9.77
C THR A 223 2.75 31.02 9.83
N VAL A 224 1.90 31.04 10.87
CA VAL A 224 0.76 30.11 11.01
C VAL A 224 -0.28 30.43 9.94
N ARG A 225 -0.62 31.71 9.74
CA ARG A 225 -1.56 32.11 8.68
C ARG A 225 -1.05 31.74 7.28
N GLU A 226 0.22 31.99 7.00
CA GLU A 226 0.84 31.65 5.71
C GLU A 226 0.79 30.13 5.44
N PHE A 227 0.99 29.30 6.46
CA PHE A 227 0.85 27.85 6.33
C PHE A 227 -0.56 27.48 5.87
N TYR A 228 -1.60 27.92 6.58
CA TYR A 228 -2.99 27.60 6.23
C TYR A 228 -3.42 28.20 4.89
N ALA A 229 -2.96 29.41 4.55
CA ALA A 229 -3.18 30.00 3.23
C ALA A 229 -2.57 29.14 2.12
N THR A 230 -1.36 28.62 2.31
CA THR A 230 -0.69 27.73 1.35
C THR A 230 -1.44 26.41 1.17
N VAL A 231 -2.05 25.88 2.24
CA VAL A 231 -2.91 24.67 2.15
C VAL A 231 -4.20 24.98 1.38
N SER A 232 -4.80 26.15 1.61
CA SER A 232 -6.04 26.62 0.98
C SER A 232 -5.87 26.92 -0.51
N ASP A 233 -4.82 27.67 -0.89
CA ASP A 233 -4.62 28.19 -2.25
C ASP A 233 -4.22 27.11 -3.26
N LYS A 234 -3.68 25.96 -2.81
CA LYS A 234 -3.29 24.85 -3.69
C LYS A 234 -4.44 24.21 -4.49
N HIS A 235 -5.68 24.66 -4.32
CA HIS A 235 -6.87 24.19 -5.05
C HIS A 235 -7.68 25.31 -5.73
N HIS A 236 -7.13 26.52 -5.84
CA HIS A 236 -7.66 27.58 -6.70
C HIS A 236 -6.86 27.71 -8.01
#